data_AF-A0A497LU16-F1
#
_entry.id   AF-A0A497LU16-F1
#
_cell.length_a   1.000
_cell.length_b   1.000
_cell.length_c   1.000
_cell.angle_alpha   90.00
_cell.angle_beta   90.00
_cell.angle_gamma   90.00
#
_symmetry.space_group_name_H-M   'P 1'
#
loop_
_entity.id
_entity.type
_entity.pdbx_description
1 polymer ?
#
loop_
_entity_poly.entity_id
_entity_poly.type
_entity_poly.pdbx_seq_one_letter_code
_entity_poly.pdbx_strand_id
1 'polypeptide(L)'
;MAGGRMDVQLLILASTAFALYVTCPRMTAMIATESKIAGLNPVLTIALGCLIGIPLFLILLYTFQHLGVEVTILLAALFDLAAALLLGRIDLKGGLELLIITLFVYLGIRVAPHLAAAILRVFPHF
;
A
#
# COMPACT_ATOMS: atom_id res chain seq x y z
N MET A 1 16.13 -13.98 -16.51
CA MET A 1 15.34 -14.99 -17.24
C MET A 1 15.57 -16.34 -16.58
N ALA A 2 14.59 -16.82 -15.82
CA ALA A 2 14.53 -18.22 -15.37
C ALA A 2 13.09 -18.67 -15.60
N GLY A 3 12.82 -19.07 -16.84
CA GLY A 3 11.67 -19.90 -17.15
C GLY A 3 11.96 -21.30 -16.61
N GLY A 4 11.14 -21.73 -15.65
CA GLY A 4 11.16 -23.08 -15.11
C GLY A 4 9.82 -23.29 -14.43
N ARG A 5 8.95 -24.13 -15.03
CA ARG A 5 7.58 -24.49 -14.59
C ARG A 5 6.96 -23.49 -13.60
N MET A 6 6.26 -22.49 -14.12
CA MET A 6 5.30 -21.75 -13.29
C MET A 6 4.29 -22.76 -12.76
N ASP A 7 4.45 -23.19 -11.51
CA ASP A 7 3.39 -23.87 -10.79
C ASP A 7 2.25 -22.86 -10.70
N VAL A 8 1.27 -22.99 -11.60
CA VAL A 8 0.11 -22.10 -11.72
C VAL A 8 -0.57 -21.93 -10.36
N GLN A 9 -0.55 -22.99 -9.55
CA GLN A 9 -1.00 -22.99 -8.16
C GLN A 9 -0.24 -22.00 -7.28
N LEU A 10 1.10 -21.93 -7.38
CA LEU A 10 1.94 -21.02 -6.62
C LEU A 10 1.72 -19.56 -7.05
N LEU A 11 1.54 -19.32 -8.35
CA LEU A 11 1.23 -17.98 -8.86
C LEU A 11 -0.15 -17.52 -8.39
N ILE A 12 -1.17 -18.39 -8.44
CA ILE A 12 -2.51 -18.09 -7.92
C ILE A 12 -2.44 -17.80 -6.42
N LEU A 13 -1.73 -18.62 -5.64
CA LEU A 13 -1.57 -18.42 -4.20
C LEU A 13 -0.90 -17.06 -3.89
N ALA A 14 0.21 -16.76 -4.56
CA ALA A 14 0.94 -15.51 -4.38
C ALA A 14 0.10 -14.28 -4.79
N SER A 15 -0.63 -14.39 -5.90
CA SER A 15 -1.51 -13.31 -6.39
C SER A 15 -2.67 -13.05 -5.43
N THR A 16 -3.24 -14.13 -4.87
CA THR A 16 -4.31 -14.04 -3.88
C THR A 16 -3.81 -13.42 -2.58
N ALA A 17 -2.64 -13.84 -2.10
CA ALA A 17 -2.00 -13.23 -0.92
C ALA A 17 -1.69 -11.74 -1.13
N PHE A 18 -1.17 -11.37 -2.31
CA PHE A 18 -0.93 -9.98 -2.65
C PHE A 18 -2.22 -9.16 -2.67
N ALA A 19 -3.31 -9.69 -3.23
CA ALA A 19 -4.61 -9.02 -3.21
C ALA A 19 -5.08 -8.73 -1.77
N LEU A 20 -4.85 -9.65 -0.84
CA LEU A 20 -5.18 -9.46 0.59
C LEU A 20 -4.30 -8.39 1.26
N TYR A 21 -3.01 -8.29 0.89
CA TYR A 21 -2.13 -7.24 1.40
C TYR A 21 -2.51 -5.86 0.86
N VAL A 22 -2.94 -5.78 -0.40
CA VAL A 22 -3.41 -4.53 -1.01
C VAL A 22 -4.67 -4.05 -0.30
N THR A 23 -5.58 -4.93 0.12
CA THR A 23 -6.81 -4.53 0.83
C THR A 23 -6.53 -4.12 2.27
N CYS A 24 -6.08 -2.88 2.48
CA CYS A 24 -5.88 -2.32 3.82
C CYS A 24 -7.10 -1.48 4.27
N PRO A 25 -7.43 -1.47 5.59
CA PRO A 25 -8.56 -0.70 6.13
C PRO A 25 -8.52 0.79 5.74
N ARG A 26 -7.32 1.35 5.57
CA ARG A 26 -7.09 2.75 5.19
C ARG A 26 -7.64 3.09 3.81
N MET A 27 -7.38 2.27 2.79
CA MET A 27 -7.88 2.54 1.44
C MET A 27 -9.40 2.42 1.37
N THR A 28 -9.96 1.43 2.06
CA THR A 28 -11.41 1.24 2.15
C THR A 28 -12.09 2.44 2.84
N ALA A 29 -11.50 2.97 3.90
CA ALA A 29 -12.03 4.14 4.61
C ALA A 29 -12.07 5.39 3.72
N MET A 30 -10.99 5.68 2.97
CA MET A 30 -10.97 6.80 2.03
C MET A 30 -12.03 6.64 0.93
N ILE A 31 -12.15 5.46 0.32
CA ILE A 31 -13.15 5.24 -0.72
C ILE A 31 -14.57 5.38 -0.15
N ALA A 32 -14.82 4.88 1.07
CA ALA A 32 -16.12 5.02 1.71
C ALA A 32 -16.50 6.49 1.96
N THR A 33 -15.55 7.34 2.36
CA THR A 33 -15.78 8.77 2.51
C THR A 33 -15.96 9.45 1.17
N GLU A 34 -15.13 9.14 0.17
CA GLU A 34 -15.22 9.71 -1.17
C GLU A 34 -16.54 9.36 -1.87
N SER A 35 -16.95 8.09 -1.84
CA SER A 35 -18.21 7.65 -2.45
C SER A 35 -19.44 8.29 -1.79
N LYS A 36 -19.41 8.52 -0.47
CA LYS A 36 -20.50 9.20 0.24
C LYS A 36 -20.59 10.68 -0.13
N ILE A 37 -19.46 11.30 -0.42
CA ILE A 37 -19.34 12.72 -0.74
C ILE A 37 -19.62 13.01 -2.22
N ALA A 38 -19.07 12.20 -3.12
CA ALA A 38 -19.17 12.38 -4.57
C ALA A 38 -20.40 11.70 -5.18
N GLY A 39 -21.16 10.93 -4.39
CA GLY A 39 -22.32 10.17 -4.87
C GLY A 39 -21.95 9.05 -5.86
N LEU A 40 -20.67 8.67 -5.90
CA LEU A 40 -20.14 7.67 -6.83
C LEU A 40 -20.32 6.26 -6.27
N ASN A 41 -20.58 5.29 -7.15
CA ASN A 41 -20.68 3.88 -6.76
C ASN A 41 -19.31 3.37 -6.25
N PRO A 42 -19.18 3.01 -4.95
CA PRO A 42 -17.90 2.59 -4.37
C PRO A 42 -17.29 1.39 -5.09
N VAL A 43 -18.14 0.45 -5.54
CA VAL A 43 -17.68 -0.79 -6.20
C VAL A 43 -16.99 -0.46 -7.53
N LEU A 44 -17.57 0.47 -8.30
CA LEU A 44 -17.01 0.87 -9.58
C LEU A 44 -15.71 1.68 -9.39
N THR A 45 -15.68 2.56 -8.39
CA THR A 45 -14.48 3.33 -8.03
C THR A 45 -13.34 2.42 -7.61
N ILE A 46 -13.60 1.37 -6.83
CA ILE A 46 -12.59 0.35 -6.46
C ILE A 46 -12.12 -0.40 -7.70
N ALA A 47 -13.03 -0.88 -8.54
CA ALA A 47 -12.66 -1.68 -9.72
C ALA A 47 -11.77 -0.90 -10.70
N LEU A 48 -12.17 0.33 -11.04
CA LEU A 48 -11.38 1.21 -11.92
C LEU A 48 -10.09 1.68 -11.24
N GLY A 49 -10.15 1.98 -9.94
CA GLY A 49 -9.00 2.37 -9.14
C GLY A 49 -7.93 1.27 -9.07
N CYS A 50 -8.33 0.01 -8.93
CA CYS A 50 -7.40 -1.12 -8.97
C CYS A 50 -6.73 -1.26 -10.35
N LEU A 51 -7.49 -1.07 -11.44
CA LEU A 51 -6.94 -1.13 -12.80
C LEU A 51 -5.87 -0.06 -13.04
N ILE A 52 -6.13 1.18 -12.59
CA ILE A 52 -5.17 2.30 -12.66
C ILE A 52 -4.06 2.14 -11.61
N GLY A 53 -4.34 1.46 -10.50
CA GLY A 53 -3.39 1.20 -9.42
C GLY A 53 -2.29 0.23 -9.81
N ILE A 54 -2.55 -0.73 -10.70
CA ILE A 54 -1.54 -1.70 -11.18
C ILE A 54 -0.25 -1.03 -11.65
N PRO A 55 -0.26 -0.08 -12.62
CA PRO A 55 0.97 0.57 -13.05
C PRO A 55 1.66 1.36 -11.92
N LEU A 56 0.90 1.98 -11.01
CA LEU A 56 1.47 2.70 -9.86
C LEU A 56 2.19 1.76 -8.89
N PHE A 57 1.62 0.57 -8.63
CA PHE A 57 2.26 -0.46 -7.83
C PHE A 57 3.54 -0.98 -8.49
N LEU A 58 3.57 -1.12 -9.82
CA LEU A 58 4.79 -1.52 -10.54
C LEU A 58 5.91 -0.46 -10.41
N ILE A 59 5.56 0.83 -10.45
CA ILE A 59 6.52 1.93 -10.20
C ILE A 59 7.05 1.83 -8.76
N LEU A 60 6.18 1.65 -7.77
CA LEU A 60 6.62 1.51 -6.38
C LEU A 60 7.53 0.28 -6.19
N LEU A 61 7.17 -0.87 -6.76
CA LEU A 61 8.01 -2.06 -6.73
C LEU A 61 9.38 -1.82 -7.37
N TYR A 62 9.41 -1.17 -8.52
CA TYR A 62 10.65 -0.81 -9.21
C TYR A 62 11.54 0.10 -8.36
N THR A 63 10.97 1.15 -7.77
CA THR A 63 11.72 2.03 -6.87
C THR A 63 12.19 1.31 -5.61
N PHE A 64 11.39 0.39 -5.07
CA PHE A 64 11.76 -0.37 -3.88
C PHE A 64 12.96 -1.27 -4.14
N GLN A 65 13.01 -1.90 -5.32
CA GLN A 65 14.11 -2.79 -5.71
C GLN A 65 15.40 -2.03 -6.08
N HIS A 66 15.29 -0.83 -6.68
CA HIS A 66 16.45 -0.12 -7.23
C HIS A 66 16.91 1.10 -6.43
N LEU A 67 16.00 1.82 -5.77
CA LEU A 67 16.26 3.11 -5.09
C LEU A 67 16.15 3.01 -3.56
N GLY A 68 15.68 1.85 -3.06
CA GLY A 68 15.57 1.56 -1.64
C GLY A 68 14.29 2.09 -0.99
N VAL A 69 14.11 1.67 0.27
CA VAL A 69 12.85 1.84 1.02
C VAL A 69 12.47 3.30 1.23
N GLU A 70 13.45 4.17 1.51
CA GLU A 70 13.21 5.59 1.82
C GLU A 70 12.61 6.34 0.63
N VAL A 71 13.14 6.11 -0.58
CA VAL A 71 12.66 6.75 -1.81
C VAL A 71 11.26 6.25 -2.16
N THR A 72 10.99 4.95 -2.00
CA THR A 72 9.65 4.39 -2.23
C THR A 72 8.60 4.98 -1.29
N ILE A 73 8.94 5.18 -0.01
CA ILE A 73 8.01 5.79 0.96
C ILE A 73 7.72 7.25 0.58
N LEU A 74 8.75 8.00 0.17
CA LEU A 74 8.57 9.38 -0.27
C LEU A 74 7.68 9.46 -1.52
N LEU A 75 7.89 8.55 -2.49
CA LEU A 75 7.08 8.48 -3.70
C LEU A 75 5.64 8.08 -3.41
N ALA A 76 5.42 7.13 -2.50
CA ALA A 76 4.08 6.75 -2.07
C ALA A 76 3.35 7.93 -1.39
N ALA A 77 4.04 8.67 -0.52
CA ALA A 77 3.49 9.88 0.09
C ALA A 77 3.15 10.96 -0.96
N LEU A 78 3.97 11.10 -2.02
CA LEU A 78 3.68 12.00 -3.13
C LEU A 78 2.42 11.57 -3.90
N PHE A 79 2.22 10.27 -4.15
CA PHE A 79 1.00 9.78 -4.80
C PHE A 79 -0.25 10.03 -3.96
N ASP A 80 -0.16 9.87 -2.63
CA ASP A 80 -1.27 10.20 -1.74
C ASP A 80 -1.60 11.71 -1.74
N LEU A 81 -0.58 12.58 -1.75
CA LEU A 81 -0.77 14.03 -1.90
C LEU A 81 -1.38 14.40 -3.25
N ALA A 82 -0.91 13.77 -4.33
CA ALA A 82 -1.44 13.97 -5.67
C ALA A 82 -2.92 13.54 -5.74
N ALA A 83 -3.28 12.42 -5.11
CA ALA A 83 -4.68 11.97 -5.03
C ALA A 83 -5.56 12.95 -4.25
N ALA A 84 -5.08 13.43 -3.09
CA ALA A 84 -5.80 14.44 -2.29
C ALA A 84 -6.00 15.76 -3.06
N LEU A 85 -5.00 16.19 -3.82
CA LEU A 85 -5.09 17.36 -4.70
C LEU A 85 -6.09 17.14 -5.84
N LEU A 86 -6.08 15.97 -6.49
CA LEU A 86 -6.98 15.64 -7.59
C LEU A 86 -8.45 15.60 -7.17
N LEU A 87 -8.71 15.19 -5.93
CA LEU A 87 -10.04 15.19 -5.32
C LEU A 87 -10.49 16.61 -4.92
N GLY A 88 -9.63 17.63 -5.05
CA GLY A 88 -9.92 19.01 -4.62
C GLY A 88 -10.16 19.12 -3.11
N ARG A 89 -9.73 18.12 -2.35
CA ARG A 89 -10.04 17.87 -0.95
C ARG A 89 -8.78 17.98 -0.11
N ILE A 90 -8.03 19.07 -0.26
CA ILE A 90 -6.99 19.41 0.72
C ILE A 90 -7.68 19.95 1.97
N ASP A 91 -8.29 19.05 2.71
CA ASP A 91 -8.74 19.28 4.07
C ASP A 91 -7.52 19.17 4.97
N LEU A 92 -7.27 20.18 5.82
CA LEU A 92 -6.10 20.22 6.70
C LEU A 92 -6.02 18.96 7.59
N LYS A 93 -7.20 18.41 7.94
CA LYS A 93 -7.35 17.17 8.69
C LYS A 93 -6.88 15.94 7.91
N GLY A 94 -7.27 15.81 6.64
CA GLY A 94 -6.87 14.67 5.81
C GLY A 94 -5.38 14.65 5.51
N GLY A 95 -4.78 15.83 5.27
CA GLY A 95 -3.33 15.97 5.15
C GLY A 95 -2.57 15.61 6.43
N LEU A 96 -3.11 15.98 7.59
CA LEU A 96 -2.54 15.60 8.89
C LEU A 96 -2.64 14.10 9.15
N GLU A 97 -3.79 13.49 8.88
CA GLU A 97 -3.99 12.03 8.97
C GLU A 97 -2.99 11.30 8.05
N LEU A 98 -2.80 11.79 6.81
CA LEU A 98 -1.82 11.24 5.88
C LEU A 98 -0.40 11.30 6.45
N LEU A 99 0.02 12.45 6.98
CA LEU A 99 1.35 12.63 7.56
C LEU A 99 1.57 11.66 8.74
N ILE A 100 0.59 11.55 9.64
CA ILE A 100 0.65 10.63 10.78
C ILE A 100 0.79 9.18 10.30
N ILE A 101 0.00 8.75 9.31
CA ILE A 101 0.05 7.40 8.75
C ILE A 101 1.41 7.14 8.10
N THR A 102 1.92 8.07 7.28
CA THR A 102 3.24 7.92 6.64
C THR A 102 4.35 7.77 7.68
N LEU A 103 4.32 8.56 8.76
CA LEU A 103 5.29 8.45 9.85
C LEU A 103 5.19 7.11 10.57
N PHE A 104 3.97 6.65 10.85
CA PHE A 104 3.72 5.37 11.51
C PHE A 104 4.20 4.19 10.66
N VAL A 105 3.92 4.20 9.35
CA VAL A 105 4.37 3.16 8.41
C VAL A 105 5.90 3.17 8.30
N TYR A 106 6.52 4.35 8.20
CA TYR A 106 7.99 4.46 8.17
C TYR A 106 8.63 3.85 9.42
N LEU A 107 8.13 4.21 10.61
CA LEU A 107 8.60 3.65 11.87
C LEU A 107 8.34 2.14 11.96
N GLY A 108 7.15 1.69 11.56
CA GLY A 108 6.76 0.28 11.55
C GLY A 108 7.69 -0.56 10.67
N ILE A 109 7.97 -0.13 9.44
CA ILE A 109 8.87 -0.83 8.51
C ILE A 109 10.28 -0.93 9.11
N ARG A 110 10.76 0.11 9.77
CA ARG A 110 12.11 0.13 10.37
C ARG A 110 12.19 -0.70 11.65
N VAL A 111 11.17 -0.69 12.49
CA VAL A 111 11.14 -1.37 13.80
C VAL A 111 10.79 -2.85 13.68
N ALA A 112 9.91 -3.23 12.76
CA ALA A 112 9.44 -4.60 12.58
C ALA A 112 10.55 -5.67 12.50
N PRO A 113 11.60 -5.54 11.65
CA PRO A 113 12.65 -6.56 11.58
C PRO A 113 13.45 -6.66 12.88
N HIS A 114 13.69 -5.55 13.57
CA HIS A 114 14.40 -5.54 14.85
C HIS A 114 13.59 -6.19 15.96
N LEU A 115 12.28 -5.92 16.01
CA LEU A 115 11.38 -6.49 17.01
C LEU A 115 11.16 -7.98 16.77
N ALA A 116 10.98 -8.39 15.51
CA ALA A 116 10.88 -9.80 15.14
C ALA A 116 12.16 -10.56 15.54
N ALA A 117 13.34 -10.00 15.25
CA ALA A 117 14.62 -10.61 15.65
C ALA A 117 14.78 -10.69 17.18
N ALA A 118 14.29 -9.70 17.94
CA ALA A 118 14.32 -9.73 19.39
C ALA A 118 13.39 -10.81 19.97
N ILE A 119 12.17 -10.94 19.45
CA ILE A 119 11.19 -11.94 19.89
C ILE A 119 11.69 -13.35 19.58
N LEU A 120 12.16 -13.60 18.36
CA LEU A 120 12.66 -14.92 17.96
C LEU A 120 13.91 -15.35 18.76
N ARG A 121 14.69 -14.41 19.29
CA ARG A 121 15.79 -14.72 20.23
C ARG A 121 15.29 -15.18 21.60
N VAL A 122 14.14 -14.68 22.05
CA VAL A 122 13.55 -15.04 23.35
C VAL A 122 12.67 -16.30 23.25
N PHE A 123 11.97 -16.48 22.12
CA PHE A 123 11.11 -17.62 21.85
C PHE A 123 11.45 -18.28 20.51
N PRO A 124 12.50 -19.12 20.45
CA PRO A 124 12.99 -19.73 19.20
C PRO A 124 12.14 -20.91 18.69
N HIS A 125 10.99 -21.22 19.30
CA HIS A 125 10.14 -22.38 18.96
C HIS A 125 8.74 -21.95 18.47
N PHE A 126 8.61 -20.74 17.92
CA PHE A 126 7.42 -20.30 17.19
C PHE A 126 7.61 -20.45 15.68
#